data_AF-A0A821PZW8-F1
#
_entry.id   AF-A0A821PZW8-F1
#
_cell.length_a   1.000
_cell.length_b   1.000
_cell.length_c   1.000
_cell.angle_alpha   90.00
_cell.angle_beta   90.00
_cell.angle_gamma   90.00
#
_symmetry.space_group_name_H-M   'P 1'
#
loop_
_entity.id
_entity.type
_entity.pdbx_description
1 polymer ?
#
loop_
_entity_poly.entity_id
_entity_poly.type
_entity_poly.pdbx_seq_one_letter_code
_entity_poly.pdbx_strand_id
1 'polypeptide(L)'
;PPTHLPPQHSIILKFVPSMIATEEIEEAISDICQSKILIVEMKGSMTTKSRHIRIDITSKDEVRKLLNSGYISVGGYLIEVDEFLAPPQILICSRCNKPGHIKKQCNETYDKCRRCGLNKLQGDHLQ
;
A
#
# COMPACT_ATOMS: atom_id res chain seq x y z
N PRO A 1 -2.66 -13.77 -16.67
CA PRO A 1 -1.94 -13.65 -15.37
C PRO A 1 -2.89 -13.10 -14.29
N PRO A 2 -2.85 -13.61 -13.05
CA PRO A 2 -3.64 -13.01 -11.96
C PRO A 2 -3.26 -11.54 -11.82
N THR A 3 -4.26 -10.66 -11.81
CA THR A 3 -4.08 -9.20 -11.79
C THR A 3 -3.74 -8.65 -10.42
N HIS A 4 -3.88 -9.47 -9.36
CA HIS A 4 -3.60 -9.09 -7.99
C HIS A 4 -2.90 -10.24 -7.27
N LEU A 5 -1.63 -10.04 -6.95
CA LEU A 5 -0.90 -10.95 -6.06
C LEU A 5 -1.19 -10.59 -4.60
N PRO A 6 -1.23 -11.57 -3.68
CA PRO A 6 -1.32 -11.30 -2.25
C PRO A 6 -0.14 -10.43 -1.77
N PRO A 7 -0.27 -9.62 -0.69
CA PRO A 7 0.81 -8.76 -0.21
C PRO A 7 2.14 -9.46 0.10
N GLN A 8 2.10 -10.75 0.45
CA GLN A 8 3.28 -11.60 0.68
C GLN A 8 4.14 -11.81 -0.58
N HIS A 9 3.64 -11.42 -1.74
CA HIS A 9 4.37 -11.42 -3.01
C HIS A 9 4.95 -10.04 -3.34
N SER A 10 4.92 -9.10 -2.41
CA SER A 10 5.25 -7.71 -2.67
C SER A 10 6.29 -7.20 -1.68
N ILE A 11 7.28 -6.49 -2.21
CA ILE A 11 8.19 -5.66 -1.42
C ILE A 11 7.90 -4.19 -1.66
N ILE A 12 8.43 -3.33 -0.80
CA ILE A 12 8.41 -1.88 -0.98
C ILE A 12 9.82 -1.32 -0.83
N LEU A 13 10.18 -0.45 -1.78
CA LEU A 13 11.35 0.41 -1.70
C LEU A 13 10.88 1.79 -1.25
N LYS A 14 11.36 2.23 -0.08
CA LYS A 14 10.99 3.53 0.50
C LYS A 14 12.02 4.59 0.14
N PHE A 15 11.55 5.84 0.09
CA PHE A 15 12.36 7.04 -0.18
C PHE A 15 13.31 6.94 -1.38
N VAL A 16 12.92 6.21 -2.43
CA VAL A 16 13.72 6.10 -3.65
C VAL A 16 13.86 7.49 -4.28
N PRO A 17 15.09 7.98 -4.53
CA PRO A 17 15.30 9.27 -5.18
C PRO A 17 14.56 9.34 -6.52
N SER A 18 13.83 10.44 -6.77
CA SER A 18 13.05 10.60 -8.01
C SER A 18 13.90 10.63 -9.28
N MET A 19 15.21 10.83 -9.14
CA MET A 19 16.18 10.79 -10.25
C MET A 19 16.52 9.37 -10.73
N ILE A 20 16.32 8.34 -9.89
CA ILE A 20 16.54 6.96 -10.28
C ILE A 20 15.37 6.54 -11.17
N ALA A 21 15.67 6.12 -12.39
CA ALA A 21 14.67 5.69 -13.36
C ALA A 21 14.05 4.35 -12.92
N THR A 22 12.82 4.06 -13.37
CA THR A 22 12.17 2.79 -13.01
C THR A 22 12.85 1.60 -13.69
N GLU A 23 13.44 1.84 -14.86
CA GLU A 23 14.20 0.88 -15.65
C GLU A 23 15.47 0.42 -14.90
N GLU A 24 16.18 1.33 -14.23
CA GLU A 24 17.36 0.98 -13.41
C GLU A 24 16.99 0.04 -12.25
N ILE A 25 15.79 0.23 -11.69
CA ILE A 25 15.26 -0.63 -10.62
C ILE A 25 14.85 -1.98 -11.20
N GLU A 26 14.23 -1.99 -12.37
CA GLU A 26 13.86 -3.22 -13.08
C GLU A 26 15.08 -4.08 -13.39
N GLU A 27 16.16 -3.47 -13.90
CA GLU A 27 17.44 -4.15 -14.15
C GLU A 27 18.02 -4.74 -12.86
N ALA A 28 18.14 -3.94 -11.80
CA ALA A 28 18.69 -4.39 -10.52
C ALA A 28 17.89 -5.54 -9.87
N ILE A 29 16.56 -5.53 -10.02
CA ILE A 29 15.71 -6.62 -9.53
C ILE A 29 15.82 -7.86 -10.42
N SER A 30 15.91 -7.67 -11.74
CA SER A 30 16.03 -8.78 -12.72
C SER A 30 17.34 -9.55 -12.57
N ASP A 31 18.40 -8.91 -12.09
CA ASP A 31 19.66 -9.58 -11.74
C ASP A 31 19.53 -10.53 -10.53
N ILE A 32 18.55 -10.25 -9.65
CA ILE A 32 18.32 -11.01 -8.42
C ILE A 32 17.18 -12.03 -8.60
N CYS A 33 16.18 -11.69 -9.42
CA CYS A 33 14.92 -12.42 -9.56
C CYS A 33 14.70 -12.87 -11.00
N GLN A 34 14.37 -14.15 -11.18
CA GLN A 34 14.04 -14.72 -12.49
C GLN A 34 12.53 -14.73 -12.76
N SER A 35 11.72 -14.49 -11.74
CA SER A 35 10.27 -14.50 -11.87
C SER A 35 9.75 -13.21 -12.52
N LYS A 36 8.53 -13.28 -13.06
CA LYS A 36 7.84 -12.09 -13.55
C LYS A 36 7.60 -11.12 -12.39
N ILE A 37 7.95 -9.86 -12.63
CA ILE A 37 7.75 -8.75 -11.70
C ILE A 37 6.78 -7.71 -12.27
N LEU A 38 6.21 -6.90 -11.38
CA LEU A 38 5.44 -5.70 -11.71
C LEU A 38 5.87 -4.58 -10.76
N ILE A 39 6.30 -3.46 -11.33
CA ILE A 39 6.74 -2.28 -10.57
C ILE A 39 5.62 -1.24 -10.55
N VAL A 40 5.30 -0.72 -9.37
CA VAL A 40 4.21 0.22 -9.16
C VAL A 40 4.68 1.39 -8.30
N GLU A 41 4.59 2.60 -8.84
CA GLU A 41 4.79 3.83 -8.04
C GLU A 41 3.60 4.09 -7.11
N MET A 42 3.89 4.29 -5.83
CA MET A 42 2.86 4.52 -4.82
C MET A 42 2.42 5.98 -4.78
N LYS A 43 1.11 6.20 -4.93
CA LYS A 43 0.47 7.53 -4.80
C LYS A 43 0.45 8.00 -3.34
N GLY A 44 0.56 9.31 -3.12
CA GLY A 44 0.39 9.93 -1.80
C GLY A 44 1.60 9.85 -0.87
N SER A 45 2.68 9.17 -1.27
CA SER A 45 3.96 9.16 -0.54
C SER A 45 5.05 10.01 -1.20
N MET A 46 4.64 10.88 -2.13
CA MET A 46 5.55 11.65 -2.97
C MET A 46 5.95 12.95 -2.29
N THR A 47 7.24 13.12 -2.03
CA THR A 47 7.84 14.45 -2.05
C THR A 47 8.31 14.72 -3.49
N THR A 48 8.64 15.95 -3.85
CA THR A 48 9.22 16.22 -5.18
C THR A 48 10.56 15.53 -5.39
N LYS A 49 11.21 15.03 -4.32
CA LYS A 49 12.56 14.48 -4.33
C LYS A 49 12.63 12.95 -4.18
N SER A 50 11.56 12.32 -3.69
CA SER A 50 11.55 10.89 -3.42
C SER A 50 10.17 10.26 -3.63
N ARG A 51 10.16 8.99 -4.02
CA ARG A 51 8.97 8.17 -4.25
C ARG A 51 9.08 6.81 -3.55
N HIS A 52 7.94 6.20 -3.27
CA HIS A 52 7.87 4.81 -2.81
C HIS A 52 7.47 3.92 -3.97
N ILE A 53 8.13 2.78 -4.09
CA ILE A 53 7.95 1.86 -5.21
C ILE A 53 7.60 0.50 -4.65
N ARG A 54 6.45 -0.02 -5.03
CA ARG A 54 6.06 -1.40 -4.74
C ARG A 54 6.52 -2.28 -5.89
N ILE A 55 7.06 -3.45 -5.57
CA ILE A 55 7.43 -4.46 -6.58
C ILE A 55 6.70 -5.74 -6.23
N ASP A 56 5.83 -6.18 -7.13
CA ASP A 56 5.11 -7.44 -7.01
C ASP A 56 5.89 -8.53 -7.77
N ILE A 57 6.19 -9.64 -7.11
CA ILE A 57 7.04 -10.72 -7.61
C ILE A 57 6.27 -12.02 -7.53
N THR A 58 6.19 -12.76 -8.64
CA THR A 58 5.39 -13.99 -8.69
C THR A 58 5.91 -15.12 -7.79
N SER A 59 7.21 -15.16 -7.45
CA SER A 59 7.81 -16.12 -6.52
C SER A 59 7.93 -15.57 -5.09
N LYS A 60 7.32 -16.26 -4.11
CA LYS A 60 7.47 -15.92 -2.68
C LYS A 60 8.89 -16.13 -2.16
N ASP A 61 9.64 -17.08 -2.73
CA ASP A 61 11.00 -17.35 -2.26
C ASP A 61 11.97 -16.26 -2.69
N GLU A 62 11.75 -15.65 -3.86
CA GLU A 62 12.53 -14.49 -4.30
C GLU A 62 12.20 -13.25 -3.48
N VAL A 63 10.93 -13.04 -3.11
CA VAL A 63 10.53 -12.00 -2.14
C VAL A 63 11.28 -12.18 -0.83
N ARG A 64 11.31 -13.40 -0.28
CA ARG A 64 12.06 -13.69 0.97
C ARG A 64 13.55 -13.42 0.83
N LYS A 65 14.17 -13.76 -0.31
CA LYS A 65 15.59 -13.48 -0.57
C LYS A 65 15.87 -11.98 -0.54
N LEU A 66 15.03 -11.18 -1.20
CA LEU A 66 15.14 -9.72 -1.22
C LEU A 66 14.90 -9.10 0.16
N LEU A 67 13.91 -9.60 0.91
CA LEU A 67 13.68 -9.14 2.28
C LEU A 67 14.87 -9.48 3.20
N ASN A 68 15.45 -10.67 3.04
CA ASN A 68 16.62 -11.10 3.81
C ASN A 68 17.90 -10.34 3.42
N SER A 69 18.00 -9.81 2.20
CA SER A 69 19.13 -8.95 1.83
C SER A 69 19.04 -7.57 2.48
N GLY A 70 17.82 -7.10 2.77
CA GLY A 70 17.51 -5.82 3.41
C GLY A 70 17.77 -4.60 2.52
N TYR A 71 18.62 -4.73 1.51
CA TYR A 71 18.94 -3.67 0.56
C TYR A 71 19.15 -4.22 -0.85
N ILE A 72 19.01 -3.33 -1.84
CA ILE A 72 19.44 -3.52 -3.23
C ILE A 72 20.32 -2.36 -3.68
N SER A 73 21.24 -2.62 -4.61
CA SER A 73 22.05 -1.57 -5.23
C SER A 73 21.43 -1.15 -6.56
N VAL A 74 21.20 0.15 -6.74
CA VAL A 74 20.65 0.71 -7.99
C VAL A 74 21.41 1.99 -8.31
N GLY A 75 22.13 2.04 -9.44
CA GLY A 75 22.86 3.24 -9.86
C GLY A 75 23.86 3.77 -8.83
N GLY A 76 24.45 2.89 -8.00
CA GLY A 76 25.35 3.27 -6.89
C GLY A 76 24.65 3.68 -5.60
N TYR A 77 23.32 3.76 -5.57
CA TYR A 77 22.54 3.94 -4.36
C TYR A 77 22.27 2.60 -3.69
N LEU A 78 22.26 2.59 -2.36
CA LEU A 78 21.80 1.46 -1.56
C LEU A 78 20.37 1.77 -1.10
N ILE A 79 19.41 1.02 -1.63
CA ILE A 79 17.98 1.23 -1.38
C ILE A 79 17.48 0.15 -0.44
N GLU A 80 16.82 0.55 0.64
CA GLU A 80 16.22 -0.35 1.62
C GLU A 80 15.04 -1.12 1.02
N VAL A 81 14.97 -2.41 1.34
CA VAL A 81 13.92 -3.33 0.93
C VAL A 81 13.11 -3.74 2.15
N ASP A 82 11.82 -3.42 2.10
CA ASP A 82 10.86 -3.71 3.17
C ASP A 82 9.70 -4.59 2.68
N GLU A 83 9.02 -5.24 3.63
CA GLU A 83 7.75 -5.92 3.34
C GLU A 83 6.68 -4.89 2.95
N PHE A 84 5.93 -5.18 1.88
CA PHE A 84 4.77 -4.37 1.54
C PHE A 84 3.57 -4.74 2.42
N LEU A 85 3.26 -3.87 3.37
CA LEU A 85 2.05 -3.97 4.18
C LEU A 85 0.90 -3.23 3.50
N ALA A 86 -0.05 -3.98 2.94
CA ALA A 86 -1.27 -3.40 2.38
C ALA A 86 -2.03 -2.61 3.48
N PRO A 87 -2.56 -1.42 3.16
CA PRO A 87 -3.33 -0.65 4.13
C PRO A 87 -4.52 -1.49 4.62
N PRO A 88 -4.81 -1.46 5.93
CA PRO A 88 -5.90 -2.24 6.47
C PRO A 88 -7.21 -1.76 5.84
N GLN A 89 -7.90 -2.67 5.14
CA GLN A 89 -9.22 -2.41 4.59
C GLN A 89 -10.25 -2.51 5.72
N ILE A 90 -10.28 -1.48 6.59
CA ILE A 90 -11.21 -1.43 7.69
C ILE A 90 -12.59 -1.06 7.14
N LEU A 91 -13.52 -2.01 7.20
CA LEU A 91 -14.91 -1.77 6.83
C LEU A 91 -15.57 -0.87 7.89
N ILE A 92 -15.64 0.44 7.65
CA ILE A 92 -16.31 1.39 8.54
C ILE A 92 -17.78 1.56 8.15
N CYS A 93 -18.68 1.27 9.08
CA CYS A 93 -20.12 1.46 8.89
C CYS A 93 -20.46 2.93 8.66
N SER A 94 -21.15 3.25 7.57
CA SER A 94 -21.57 4.63 7.26
C SER A 94 -22.72 5.16 8.11
N ARG A 95 -23.36 4.31 8.93
CA ARG A 95 -24.35 4.72 9.93
C ARG A 95 -23.71 5.08 11.27
N CYS A 96 -22.89 4.21 11.84
CA CYS A 96 -22.42 4.38 13.22
C CYS A 96 -20.94 4.72 13.36
N ASN A 97 -20.20 4.75 12.25
CA ASN A 97 -18.75 4.95 12.18
C ASN A 97 -17.91 3.89 12.92
N LYS A 98 -18.51 2.78 13.35
CA LYS A 98 -17.80 1.65 13.95
C LYS A 98 -17.31 0.69 12.84
N PRO A 99 -16.16 0.03 13.04
CA PRO A 99 -15.67 -0.99 12.11
C PRO A 99 -16.51 -2.27 12.13
N GLY A 100 -16.33 -3.12 11.12
CA GLY A 100 -16.75 -4.53 11.11
C GLY A 100 -18.08 -4.84 10.42
N HIS A 101 -18.82 -3.83 9.93
CA HIS A 101 -20.08 -4.05 9.23
C HIS A 101 -20.43 -2.90 8.28
N ILE A 102 -21.29 -3.17 7.30
CA ILE A 102 -21.89 -2.13 6.44
C ILE A 102 -23.18 -1.58 7.05
N LYS A 103 -23.64 -0.40 6.58
CA LYS A 103 -24.89 0.24 7.03
C LYS A 103 -26.11 -0.68 7.00
N LYS A 104 -26.20 -1.59 6.02
CA LYS A 104 -27.30 -2.57 5.90
C LYS A 104 -27.36 -3.58 7.05
N GLN A 105 -26.24 -3.82 7.73
CA GLN A 105 -26.10 -4.74 8.87
C GLN A 105 -26.00 -4.00 10.21
N CYS A 106 -26.26 -2.68 10.21
CA CYS A 106 -26.10 -1.85 11.41
C CYS A 106 -27.36 -1.88 12.27
N ASN A 107 -27.19 -2.26 13.53
CA ASN A 107 -28.28 -2.31 14.53
C ASN A 107 -28.59 -0.94 15.15
N GLU A 108 -27.82 0.09 14.83
CA GLU A 108 -28.08 1.45 15.29
C GLU A 108 -29.26 2.05 14.50
N THR A 109 -30.08 2.84 15.17
CA THR A 109 -31.30 3.44 14.61
C THR A 109 -31.04 4.75 13.87
N TYR A 110 -29.94 5.45 14.20
CA TYR A 110 -29.64 6.77 13.68
C TYR A 110 -28.28 6.81 12.99
N ASP A 111 -28.18 7.64 11.95
CA ASP A 111 -26.91 7.96 11.30
C ASP A 111 -26.12 8.94 12.17
N LYS A 112 -24.83 8.67 12.39
CA LYS A 112 -23.87 9.55 13.03
C LYS A 112 -23.14 10.38 11.99
N CYS A 113 -22.86 11.64 12.32
CA CYS A 113 -22.03 12.52 11.50
C CYS A 113 -20.59 11.98 11.48
N ARG A 114 -19.99 11.85 10.29
CA ARG A 114 -18.60 11.40 10.14
C ARG A 114 -17.57 12.41 10.64
N ARG A 115 -17.97 13.68 10.78
CA ARG A 115 -17.08 14.76 11.21
C ARG A 115 -17.04 14.91 12.74
N CYS A 116 -18.21 14.91 13.40
CA CYS A 116 -18.31 15.18 14.84
C CYS A 116 -18.79 14.00 15.69
N GLY A 117 -19.25 12.89 15.07
CA GLY A 117 -19.69 11.69 15.80
C GLY A 117 -21.08 11.77 16.45
N LEU A 118 -21.73 12.94 16.41
CA LEU A 118 -23.10 13.12 16.92
C LEU A 118 -24.16 12.50 16.00
N ASN A 119 -25.32 12.18 16.57
CA ASN A 119 -26.47 11.74 15.79
C ASN A 119 -26.88 12.84 14.82
N LYS A 120 -27.08 12.54 13.54
CA LYS A 120 -27.53 13.53 12.54
C LYS A 120 -28.91 14.12 12.86
N LEU A 121 -29.68 13.47 13.73
CA LEU A 121 -30.97 13.96 14.22
C LEU A 121 -30.85 14.90 15.44
N GLN A 122 -29.63 15.13 15.95
CA GLN A 122 -29.37 16.04 17.07
C GLN A 122 -28.26 17.03 16.67
N GLY A 123 -28.62 18.30 16.47
CA GLY A 123 -27.73 19.41 16.09
C GLY A 123 -27.98 19.96 14.68
N ASP A 124 -27.23 21.01 14.30
CA ASP A 124 -27.36 21.84 13.07
C ASP A 124 -27.12 21.11 11.73
N HIS A 125 -27.31 19.80 11.66
CA HIS A 125 -27.15 18.97 10.46
C HIS A 125 -28.47 18.67 9.74
N LEU A 126 -29.53 19.45 10.02
CA LEU A 126 -30.85 19.39 9.40
C LEU A 126 -30.99 20.27 8.13
N GLN A 127 -29.90 20.82 7.60
CA GLN A 127 -29.88 21.59 6.34
C GLN A 127 -29.25 20.80 5.20
#